data_AF-A0A1C6KC06-F1
#
_entry.id   AF-A0A1C6KC06-F1
#
_cell.length_a   1.000
_cell.length_b   1.000
_cell.length_c   1.000
_cell.angle_alpha   90.00
_cell.angle_beta   90.00
_cell.angle_gamma   90.00
#
_symmetry.space_group_name_H-M   'P 1'
#
loop_
_entity.id
_entity.type
_entity.pdbx_description
1 polymer ?
#
loop_
_entity_poly.entity_id
_entity_poly.type
_entity_poly.pdbx_seq_one_letter_code
_entity_poly.pdbx_strand_id
1 'polypeptide(L)'
;MQNIRDLLTELTDINMNNVSDQIVVTMAIIVGLLVVASFFSLFVSIYLAIAYAKYNRTKNTCGKNGEEAARLVLDNNELEHIKVSKNGSILFGNSYSHFFKKVRLRRLTWKKDSITSLSIAVQKASLAILDKEGDPDMAARIRMTPVIYFGPLAFIPLILIGLLLDLFVFRNVTGLGLMFFTLLGLIIYIISFVMSVKVLKTEKKAQEMTLKIMKKEHLATAEEIEMSKKLFQLYNIEYINNMIIALLELVYRVLQIIAYFESSLPSKD
;
A
#
# COMPACT_ATOMS: atom_id res chain seq x y z
N MET A 1 -29.96 18.73 -8.71
CA MET A 1 -29.91 18.09 -7.37
C MET A 1 -30.64 16.75 -7.34
N GLN A 2 -31.87 16.63 -7.84
CA GLN A 2 -32.61 15.34 -7.79
C GLN A 2 -31.88 14.18 -8.47
N ASN A 3 -31.42 14.34 -9.71
CA ASN A 3 -30.65 13.30 -10.41
C ASN A 3 -29.40 12.82 -9.65
N ILE A 4 -28.76 13.69 -8.87
CA ILE A 4 -27.59 13.34 -8.04
C ILE A 4 -28.04 12.50 -6.84
N ARG A 5 -29.16 12.87 -6.20
CA ARG A 5 -29.76 12.12 -5.10
C ARG A 5 -30.20 10.73 -5.55
N ASP A 6 -30.84 10.63 -6.72
CA ASP A 6 -31.29 9.36 -7.28
C ASP A 6 -30.09 8.42 -7.57
N LEU A 7 -29.05 8.95 -8.23
CA LEU A 7 -27.81 8.20 -8.47
C LEU A 7 -27.14 7.74 -7.17
N LEU A 8 -27.00 8.63 -6.18
CA LEU A 8 -26.40 8.26 -4.90
C LEU A 8 -27.26 7.29 -4.11
N THR A 9 -28.59 7.35 -4.24
CA THR A 9 -29.51 6.36 -3.64
C THR A 9 -29.26 4.99 -4.26
N GLU A 10 -29.14 4.89 -5.58
CA GLU A 10 -28.82 3.63 -6.28
C GLU A 10 -27.44 3.08 -5.91
N LEU A 11 -26.44 3.95 -5.72
CA LEU A 11 -25.08 3.54 -5.38
C LEU A 11 -24.89 3.11 -3.92
N THR A 12 -25.79 3.50 -3.02
CA THR A 12 -25.60 3.32 -1.57
C THR A 12 -26.74 2.61 -0.86
N ASP A 13 -27.89 2.43 -1.51
CA ASP A 13 -29.16 1.99 -0.94
C ASP A 13 -29.69 2.89 0.21
N ILE A 14 -29.17 4.11 0.33
CA ILE A 14 -29.61 5.12 1.32
C ILE A 14 -30.61 6.06 0.66
N ASN A 15 -31.77 6.29 1.27
CA ASN A 15 -32.74 7.27 0.78
C ASN A 15 -32.18 8.69 0.90
N MET A 16 -31.55 9.17 -0.18
CA MET A 16 -30.85 10.44 -0.17
C MET A 16 -31.79 11.62 -0.04
N ASN A 17 -33.11 11.51 -0.29
CA ASN A 17 -34.02 12.65 -0.23
C ASN A 17 -34.12 13.28 1.16
N ASN A 18 -33.89 12.50 2.22
CA ASN A 18 -33.92 12.98 3.61
C ASN A 18 -32.55 13.46 4.13
N VAL A 19 -31.51 13.42 3.29
CA VAL A 19 -30.14 13.81 3.64
C VAL A 19 -29.88 15.27 3.28
N SER A 20 -29.12 15.97 4.11
CA SER A 20 -28.75 17.37 3.89
C SER A 20 -28.05 17.59 2.54
N ASP A 21 -28.36 18.70 1.86
CA ASP A 21 -27.74 19.05 0.57
C ASP A 21 -26.21 19.09 0.67
N GLN A 22 -25.66 19.53 1.81
CA GLN A 22 -24.23 19.59 2.06
C GLN A 22 -23.57 18.21 1.95
N ILE A 23 -24.15 17.18 2.58
CA ILE A 23 -23.62 15.81 2.51
C ILE A 23 -23.76 15.25 1.11
N VAL A 24 -24.93 15.42 0.46
CA VAL A 24 -25.18 14.94 -0.91
C VAL A 24 -24.16 15.54 -1.90
N VAL A 25 -23.94 16.86 -1.86
CA VAL A 25 -22.96 17.52 -2.72
C VAL A 25 -21.54 17.03 -2.42
N THR A 26 -21.18 16.90 -1.13
CA THR A 26 -19.84 16.41 -0.74
C THR A 26 -19.61 14.98 -1.22
N MET A 27 -20.60 14.09 -1.07
CA MET A 27 -20.53 12.71 -1.57
C MET A 27 -20.35 12.68 -3.08
N ALA A 28 -21.11 13.49 -3.84
CA ALA A 28 -20.98 13.56 -5.29
C ALA A 28 -19.56 14.01 -5.72
N ILE A 29 -18.98 15.00 -5.02
CA ILE A 29 -17.60 15.44 -5.27
C ILE A 29 -16.61 14.30 -5.00
N ILE A 30 -16.74 13.61 -3.86
CA ILE A 30 -15.84 12.50 -3.50
C ILE A 30 -15.94 11.35 -4.50
N VAL A 31 -17.15 10.99 -4.94
CA VAL A 31 -17.36 9.99 -5.99
C VAL A 31 -16.68 10.41 -7.29
N GLY A 32 -16.82 11.67 -7.71
CA GLY A 32 -16.11 12.20 -8.88
C GLY A 32 -14.59 12.09 -8.76
N LEU A 33 -14.03 12.44 -7.61
CA LEU A 33 -12.59 12.31 -7.33
C LEU A 33 -12.14 10.85 -7.33
N LEU A 34 -12.93 9.93 -6.76
CA LEU A 34 -12.65 8.49 -6.77
C LEU A 34 -12.59 7.94 -8.19
N VAL A 35 -13.53 8.34 -9.05
CA VAL A 35 -13.55 7.93 -10.45
C VAL A 35 -12.29 8.40 -11.16
N VAL A 36 -11.93 9.68 -11.03
CA VAL A 36 -10.72 10.26 -11.65
C VAL A 36 -9.45 9.57 -11.13
N ALA A 37 -9.31 9.39 -9.81
CA ALA A 37 -8.16 8.74 -9.21
C ALA A 37 -8.04 7.26 -9.63
N SER A 38 -9.17 6.56 -9.78
CA SER A 38 -9.23 5.17 -10.23
C SER A 38 -8.79 5.01 -11.69
N PHE A 39 -9.25 5.89 -12.59
CA PHE A 39 -8.78 5.91 -13.98
C PHE A 39 -7.29 6.21 -14.08
N PHE A 40 -6.80 7.19 -13.29
CA PHE A 40 -5.37 7.46 -13.22
C PHE A 40 -4.59 6.25 -12.69
N SER A 41 -5.11 5.54 -11.68
CA SER A 41 -4.51 4.29 -11.16
C SER A 41 -4.36 3.24 -12.24
N LEU A 42 -5.43 3.03 -13.01
CA LEU A 42 -5.44 2.06 -14.09
C LEU A 42 -4.37 2.40 -15.13
N PHE A 43 -4.29 3.66 -15.54
CA PHE A 43 -3.27 4.14 -16.48
C PHE A 43 -1.85 3.90 -15.96
N VAL A 44 -1.57 4.28 -14.70
CA VAL A 44 -0.26 4.08 -14.06
C VAL A 44 0.08 2.59 -13.95
N SER A 45 -0.89 1.76 -13.57
CA SER A 45 -0.72 0.30 -13.43
C SER A 45 -0.37 -0.35 -14.77
N ILE A 46 -1.05 0.05 -15.85
CA ILE A 46 -0.76 -0.42 -17.21
C ILE A 46 0.66 -0.01 -17.61
N TYR A 47 1.04 1.25 -17.41
CA TYR A 47 2.35 1.75 -17.79
C TYR A 47 3.47 1.09 -16.97
N LEU A 48 3.28 0.89 -15.66
CA LEU A 48 4.19 0.13 -14.81
C LEU A 48 4.32 -1.32 -15.27
N ALA A 49 3.23 -1.99 -15.63
CA ALA A 49 3.26 -3.36 -16.13
C ALA A 49 4.07 -3.45 -17.44
N ILE A 50 3.90 -2.50 -18.36
CA ILE A 50 4.67 -2.41 -19.61
C ILE A 50 6.15 -2.18 -19.32
N ALA A 51 6.48 -1.21 -18.47
CA ALA A 51 7.85 -0.90 -18.08
C ALA A 51 8.53 -2.09 -17.40
N TYR A 52 7.83 -2.72 -16.45
CA TYR A 52 8.29 -3.93 -15.77
C TYR A 52 8.55 -5.06 -16.77
N ALA A 53 7.62 -5.32 -17.70
CA ALA A 53 7.79 -6.37 -18.71
C ALA A 53 8.96 -6.09 -19.65
N LYS A 54 9.10 -4.84 -20.11
CA LYS A 54 10.21 -4.38 -20.95
C LYS A 54 11.55 -4.58 -20.24
N TYR A 55 11.73 -3.98 -19.07
CA TYR A 55 12.99 -4.04 -18.33
C TYR A 55 13.31 -5.43 -17.78
N ASN A 56 12.28 -6.26 -17.57
CA ASN A 56 12.50 -7.64 -17.19
C ASN A 56 12.93 -8.50 -18.38
N ARG A 57 12.71 -8.10 -19.64
CA ARG A 57 13.23 -8.79 -20.83
C ARG A 57 14.63 -8.30 -21.22
N THR A 58 15.00 -7.10 -20.81
CA THR A 58 16.36 -6.57 -21.02
C THR A 58 17.33 -7.21 -20.04
N LYS A 59 18.28 -7.99 -20.57
CA LYS A 59 19.37 -8.60 -19.80
C LYS A 59 20.29 -7.51 -19.25
N ASN A 60 20.72 -7.64 -17.99
CA ASN A 60 21.66 -6.70 -17.40
C ASN A 60 23.09 -6.97 -17.87
N THR A 61 23.90 -5.91 -17.98
CA THR A 61 25.27 -5.99 -18.51
C THR A 61 26.24 -6.72 -17.59
N CYS A 62 26.04 -6.69 -16.27
CA CYS A 62 26.88 -7.39 -15.30
C CYS A 62 26.67 -8.92 -15.27
N GLY A 63 25.65 -9.43 -15.97
CA GLY A 63 25.35 -10.86 -16.09
C GLY A 63 24.83 -11.53 -14.81
N LYS A 64 24.59 -10.77 -13.72
CA LYS A 64 24.15 -11.33 -12.44
C LYS A 64 22.65 -11.49 -12.39
N ASN A 65 22.18 -12.62 -11.87
CA ASN A 65 20.77 -12.76 -11.50
C ASN A 65 20.45 -12.07 -10.16
N GLY A 66 19.16 -11.95 -9.83
CA GLY A 66 18.73 -11.27 -8.61
C GLY A 66 19.31 -11.87 -7.32
N GLU A 67 19.48 -13.20 -7.23
CA GLU A 67 20.12 -13.82 -6.08
C GLU A 67 21.58 -13.40 -5.94
N GLU A 68 22.35 -13.51 -7.02
CA GLU A 68 23.76 -13.14 -7.07
C GLU A 68 23.98 -11.65 -6.76
N ALA A 69 23.12 -10.78 -7.31
CA ALA A 69 23.19 -9.35 -7.07
C ALA A 69 22.88 -8.99 -5.62
N ALA A 70 21.79 -9.53 -5.05
CA ALA A 70 21.48 -9.31 -3.64
C ALA A 70 22.59 -9.87 -2.73
N ARG A 71 23.11 -11.06 -3.05
CA ARG A 71 24.17 -11.70 -2.27
C ARG A 71 25.44 -10.86 -2.27
N LEU A 72 25.91 -10.43 -3.44
CA LEU A 72 27.08 -9.56 -3.58
C LEU A 72 26.95 -8.29 -2.73
N VAL A 73 25.83 -7.58 -2.85
CA VAL A 73 25.61 -6.32 -2.12
C VAL A 73 25.57 -6.55 -0.62
N LEU A 74 24.93 -7.62 -0.16
CA LEU A 74 24.90 -7.95 1.26
C LEU A 74 26.31 -8.30 1.78
N ASP A 75 27.08 -9.09 1.03
CA ASP A 75 28.42 -9.52 1.45
C ASP A 75 29.40 -8.34 1.49
N ASN A 76 29.34 -7.46 0.49
CA ASN A 76 30.11 -6.21 0.47
C ASN A 76 29.77 -5.25 1.63
N ASN A 77 28.67 -5.49 2.35
CA ASN A 77 28.21 -4.69 3.47
C ASN A 77 28.15 -5.50 4.77
N GLU A 78 28.89 -6.62 4.88
CA GLU A 78 29.03 -7.45 6.10
C GLU A 78 27.67 -7.98 6.60
N LEU A 79 26.83 -8.42 5.66
CA LEU A 79 25.48 -8.96 5.90
C LEU A 79 25.34 -10.42 5.40
N GLU A 80 26.40 -11.21 5.53
CA GLU A 80 26.48 -12.62 5.09
C GLU A 80 25.42 -13.49 5.77
N HIS A 81 25.10 -13.16 7.03
CA HIS A 81 24.08 -13.85 7.83
C HIS A 81 22.64 -13.66 7.30
N ILE A 82 22.39 -12.67 6.44
CA ILE A 82 21.07 -12.44 5.82
C ILE A 82 20.90 -13.38 4.66
N LYS A 83 19.92 -14.29 4.72
CA LYS A 83 19.69 -15.28 3.65
C LYS A 83 19.02 -14.63 2.43
N VAL A 84 19.43 -15.00 1.23
CA VAL A 84 18.69 -14.70 -0.01
C VAL A 84 17.94 -15.97 -0.42
N SER A 85 16.63 -15.88 -0.67
CA SER A 85 15.86 -17.05 -1.11
C SER A 85 14.72 -16.70 -2.04
N LYS A 86 14.24 -17.70 -2.79
CA LYS A 86 12.96 -17.61 -3.49
C LYS A 86 11.82 -17.31 -2.51
N ASN A 87 10.90 -16.44 -2.89
CA ASN A 87 9.61 -16.30 -2.24
C ASN A 87 8.70 -17.45 -2.70
N GLY A 88 8.20 -18.23 -1.73
CA GLY A 88 7.29 -19.36 -1.99
C GLY A 88 5.84 -18.94 -2.22
N SER A 89 5.47 -17.69 -1.91
CA SER A 89 4.10 -17.21 -2.06
C SER A 89 3.91 -16.51 -3.40
N ILE A 90 2.79 -16.81 -4.07
CA ILE A 90 2.35 -16.08 -5.26
C ILE A 90 1.75 -14.71 -4.90
N LEU A 91 1.25 -14.57 -3.66
CA LEU A 91 0.60 -13.36 -3.15
C LEU A 91 1.64 -12.32 -2.70
N PHE A 92 2.71 -12.73 -2.03
CA PHE A 92 3.68 -11.78 -1.46
C PHE A 92 4.72 -11.29 -2.48
N GLY A 93 5.12 -10.02 -2.33
CA GLY A 93 6.11 -9.34 -3.16
C GLY A 93 7.56 -9.78 -2.95
N ASN A 94 8.48 -9.10 -3.63
CA ASN A 94 9.90 -9.09 -3.25
C ASN A 94 10.03 -8.35 -1.90
N SER A 95 10.79 -8.88 -0.95
CA SER A 95 10.85 -8.29 0.41
C SER A 95 12.19 -8.51 1.10
N TYR A 96 12.46 -7.64 2.07
CA TYR A 96 13.41 -7.87 3.14
C TYR A 96 12.65 -8.01 4.45
N SER A 97 13.10 -8.91 5.32
CA SER A 97 12.53 -9.11 6.66
C SER A 97 13.59 -8.99 7.73
N HIS A 98 13.39 -8.03 8.63
CA HIS A 98 14.19 -7.85 9.84
C HIS A 98 14.13 -9.09 10.76
N PHE A 99 12.93 -9.58 11.06
CA PHE A 99 12.74 -10.70 12.00
C PHE A 99 13.33 -12.02 11.50
N PHE A 100 13.20 -12.31 10.21
CA PHE A 100 13.69 -13.55 9.62
C PHE A 100 15.10 -13.43 9.01
N LYS A 101 15.71 -12.24 9.08
CA LYS A 101 17.00 -11.89 8.46
C LYS A 101 17.13 -12.48 7.06
N LYS A 102 16.17 -12.14 6.19
CA LYS A 102 16.03 -12.75 4.87
C LYS A 102 15.52 -11.78 3.80
N VAL A 103 16.19 -11.79 2.66
CA VAL A 103 15.72 -11.23 1.39
C VAL A 103 14.97 -12.33 0.64
N ARG A 104 13.71 -12.07 0.26
CA ARG A 104 12.84 -12.97 -0.50
C ARG A 104 12.57 -12.40 -1.88
N LEU A 105 12.92 -13.13 -2.93
CA LEU A 105 12.73 -12.72 -4.32
C LEU A 105 11.68 -13.58 -5.03
N ARG A 106 10.75 -12.96 -5.76
CA ARG A 106 9.75 -13.66 -6.58
C ARG A 106 10.43 -14.48 -7.67
N ARG A 107 9.74 -15.52 -8.16
CA ARG A 107 10.25 -16.42 -9.23
C ARG A 107 10.81 -15.66 -10.43
N LEU A 108 10.15 -14.58 -10.85
CA LEU A 108 10.55 -13.78 -12.03
C LEU A 108 11.70 -12.80 -11.76
N THR A 109 12.18 -12.70 -10.52
CA THR A 109 13.24 -11.79 -10.06
C THR A 109 14.44 -12.58 -9.53
N TRP A 110 14.21 -13.77 -8.94
CA TRP A 110 15.23 -14.52 -8.20
C TRP A 110 16.38 -15.04 -9.06
N LYS A 111 16.08 -15.77 -10.15
CA LYS A 111 17.08 -16.43 -11.01
C LYS A 111 17.12 -15.84 -12.42
N LYS A 112 16.77 -14.57 -12.56
CA LYS A 112 16.76 -13.87 -13.85
C LYS A 112 17.80 -12.75 -13.84
N ASP A 113 18.55 -12.65 -14.92
CA ASP A 113 19.62 -11.69 -15.17
C ASP A 113 19.11 -10.46 -15.93
N SER A 114 17.98 -9.88 -15.48
CA SER A 114 17.38 -8.69 -16.10
C SER A 114 17.65 -7.41 -15.31
N ILE A 115 17.43 -6.25 -15.94
CA ILE A 115 17.48 -4.94 -15.25
C ILE A 115 16.50 -4.95 -14.08
N THR A 116 15.24 -5.32 -14.31
CA THR A 116 14.23 -5.42 -13.24
C THR A 116 14.68 -6.31 -12.07
N SER A 117 15.30 -7.45 -12.37
CA SER A 117 15.77 -8.39 -11.34
C SER A 117 16.90 -7.80 -10.52
N LEU A 118 17.88 -7.18 -11.19
CA LEU A 118 18.99 -6.48 -10.57
C LEU A 118 18.49 -5.34 -9.67
N SER A 119 17.68 -4.41 -10.18
CA SER A 119 17.21 -3.25 -9.42
C SER A 119 16.41 -3.66 -8.18
N ILE A 120 15.48 -4.61 -8.31
CA ILE A 120 14.65 -5.03 -7.17
C ILE A 120 15.45 -5.81 -6.14
N ALA A 121 16.36 -6.68 -6.58
CA ALA A 121 17.22 -7.45 -5.67
C ALA A 121 18.12 -6.53 -4.85
N VAL A 122 18.80 -5.59 -5.50
CA VAL A 122 19.66 -4.60 -4.84
C VAL A 122 18.83 -3.68 -3.93
N GLN A 123 17.58 -3.33 -4.29
CA GLN A 123 16.68 -2.58 -3.40
C GLN A 123 16.36 -3.34 -2.11
N LYS A 124 16.11 -4.65 -2.18
CA LYS A 124 15.82 -5.43 -0.97
C LYS A 124 17.07 -5.69 -0.14
N ALA A 125 18.25 -5.79 -0.77
CA ALA A 125 19.53 -5.73 -0.03
C ALA A 125 19.77 -4.35 0.61
N SER A 126 19.43 -3.25 -0.08
CA SER A 126 19.55 -1.89 0.45
C SER A 126 18.66 -1.65 1.67
N LEU A 127 17.47 -2.25 1.73
CA LEU A 127 16.65 -2.24 2.96
C LEU A 127 17.34 -2.95 4.14
N ALA A 128 18.12 -3.98 3.87
CA ALA A 128 18.89 -4.66 4.90
C ALA A 128 20.08 -3.82 5.38
N ILE A 129 20.71 -3.05 4.48
CA ILE A 129 21.74 -2.07 4.84
C ILE A 129 21.14 -0.97 5.72
N LEU A 130 19.99 -0.41 5.36
CA LEU A 130 19.30 0.57 6.21
C LEU A 130 18.94 0.02 7.59
N ASP A 131 18.56 -1.26 7.67
CA ASP A 131 18.32 -1.95 8.95
C ASP A 131 19.61 -2.09 9.78
N LYS A 132 20.74 -2.48 9.15
CA LYS A 132 22.06 -2.55 9.79
C LYS A 132 22.51 -1.19 10.33
N GLU A 133 22.30 -0.13 9.55
CA GLU A 133 22.71 1.25 9.88
C GLU A 133 21.81 1.90 10.96
N GLY A 134 20.74 1.23 11.40
CA GLY A 134 19.82 1.79 12.39
C GLY A 134 19.03 2.99 11.85
N ASP A 135 18.72 2.99 10.54
CA ASP A 135 17.98 4.08 9.91
C ASP A 135 16.64 4.34 10.64
N PRO A 136 16.33 5.60 11.01
CA PRO A 136 15.17 5.90 11.85
C PRO A 136 13.83 5.58 11.17
N ASP A 137 13.73 5.74 9.85
CA ASP A 137 12.50 5.42 9.11
C ASP A 137 12.33 3.90 9.00
N MET A 138 13.42 3.16 8.76
CA MET A 138 13.43 1.70 8.78
C MET A 138 13.10 1.14 10.17
N ALA A 139 13.67 1.70 11.25
CA ALA A 139 13.35 1.32 12.62
C ALA A 139 11.88 1.56 12.98
N ALA A 140 11.31 2.70 12.53
CA ALA A 140 9.88 2.97 12.66
C ALA A 140 9.04 1.91 11.94
N ARG A 141 9.38 1.61 10.67
CA ARG A 141 8.72 0.57 9.87
C ARG A 141 8.75 -0.81 10.57
N ILE A 142 9.88 -1.20 11.14
CA ILE A 142 10.03 -2.48 11.84
C ILE A 142 9.13 -2.53 13.07
N ARG A 143 9.18 -1.52 13.94
CA ARG A 143 8.36 -1.47 15.17
C ARG A 143 6.87 -1.54 14.87
N MET A 144 6.44 -0.98 13.75
CA MET A 144 5.04 -0.91 13.36
C MET A 144 4.58 -2.06 12.46
N THR A 145 5.47 -3.01 12.15
CA THR A 145 5.16 -4.19 11.33
C THR A 145 3.94 -4.98 11.83
N PRO A 146 3.74 -5.23 13.14
CA PRO A 146 2.53 -5.90 13.63
C PRO A 146 1.26 -5.12 13.29
N VAL A 147 1.26 -3.79 13.48
CA VAL A 147 0.10 -2.95 13.19
C VAL A 147 -0.22 -2.95 11.69
N ILE A 148 0.80 -2.89 10.84
CA ILE A 148 0.63 -2.92 9.37
C ILE A 148 -0.05 -4.21 8.90
N TYR A 149 0.31 -5.37 9.48
CA TYR A 149 -0.23 -6.65 9.04
C TYR A 149 -1.53 -7.04 9.75
N PHE A 150 -1.65 -6.77 11.06
CA PHE A 150 -2.82 -7.17 11.84
C PHE A 150 -3.93 -6.12 11.88
N GLY A 151 -3.62 -4.84 11.71
CA GLY A 151 -4.59 -3.75 11.75
C GLY A 151 -5.74 -3.95 10.76
N PRO A 152 -5.46 -4.13 9.45
CA PRO A 152 -6.51 -4.39 8.46
C PRO A 152 -7.29 -5.69 8.74
N LEU A 153 -6.60 -6.74 9.22
CA LEU A 153 -7.23 -8.04 9.52
C LEU A 153 -8.14 -7.98 10.75
N ALA A 154 -7.88 -7.08 11.69
CA ALA A 154 -8.69 -6.90 12.89
C ALA A 154 -10.02 -6.19 12.61
N PHE A 155 -10.16 -5.48 11.48
CA PHE A 155 -11.33 -4.66 11.18
C PHE A 155 -12.65 -5.46 11.20
N ILE A 156 -12.75 -6.54 10.42
CA ILE A 156 -13.98 -7.35 10.37
C ILE A 156 -14.30 -8.00 11.74
N PRO A 157 -13.35 -8.67 12.42
CA PRO A 157 -13.59 -9.17 13.78
C PRO A 157 -14.08 -8.09 14.75
N LEU A 158 -13.51 -6.88 14.72
CA LEU A 158 -13.92 -5.78 15.61
C LEU A 158 -15.37 -5.35 15.32
N ILE A 159 -15.75 -5.21 14.06
CA ILE A 159 -17.13 -4.88 13.67
C ILE A 159 -18.11 -5.98 14.11
N LEU A 160 -17.74 -7.26 13.92
CA LEU A 160 -18.55 -8.39 14.37
C LEU A 160 -18.72 -8.41 15.89
N ILE A 161 -17.67 -8.12 16.66
CA ILE A 161 -17.75 -8.00 18.12
C ILE A 161 -18.72 -6.89 18.50
N GLY A 162 -18.65 -5.72 17.86
CA GLY A 162 -19.59 -4.62 18.10
C GLY A 162 -21.03 -5.03 17.85
N LEU A 163 -21.30 -5.70 16.72
CA LEU A 163 -22.62 -6.21 16.38
C LEU A 163 -23.13 -7.25 17.39
N LEU A 164 -22.28 -8.21 17.78
CA LEU A 164 -22.65 -9.26 18.74
C LEU A 164 -22.94 -8.68 20.12
N LEU A 165 -22.19 -7.67 20.56
CA LEU A 165 -22.47 -6.98 21.83
C LEU A 165 -23.84 -6.27 21.78
N ASP A 166 -24.15 -5.58 20.68
CA ASP A 166 -25.45 -4.94 20.50
C ASP A 166 -26.60 -5.96 20.51
N LEU A 167 -26.44 -7.10 19.83
CA LEU A 167 -27.44 -8.15 19.72
C LEU A 167 -27.67 -8.93 21.03
N PHE A 168 -26.59 -9.33 21.71
CA PHE A 168 -26.68 -10.32 22.80
C PHE A 168 -26.53 -9.73 24.19
N VAL A 169 -25.78 -8.62 24.34
CA VAL A 169 -25.45 -8.03 25.64
C VAL A 169 -26.34 -6.84 25.93
N PHE A 170 -26.37 -5.84 25.03
CA PHE A 170 -27.10 -4.60 25.27
C PHE A 170 -28.61 -4.73 25.03
N ARG A 171 -29.05 -5.78 24.30
CA ARG A 171 -30.47 -6.18 24.11
C ARG A 171 -31.44 -5.05 23.74
N ASN A 172 -30.96 -3.91 23.21
CA ASN A 172 -31.75 -2.85 22.57
C ASN A 172 -30.90 -1.79 21.83
N VAL A 173 -31.21 -1.65 20.52
CA VAL A 173 -31.42 -0.48 19.63
C VAL A 173 -30.41 0.68 19.53
N THR A 174 -29.50 0.90 20.48
CA THR A 174 -28.66 2.12 20.43
C THR A 174 -27.51 2.06 19.42
N GLY A 175 -27.11 0.86 18.96
CA GLY A 175 -25.98 0.69 18.03
C GLY A 175 -24.64 1.15 18.62
N LEU A 176 -24.54 1.26 19.96
CA LEU A 176 -23.39 1.85 20.64
C LEU A 176 -22.13 0.99 20.49
N GLY A 177 -22.28 -0.33 20.54
CA GLY A 177 -21.18 -1.28 20.31
C GLY A 177 -20.68 -1.15 18.88
N LEU A 178 -21.57 -1.24 17.90
CA LEU A 178 -21.23 -1.05 16.49
C LEU A 178 -20.55 0.32 16.25
N MET A 179 -21.08 1.40 16.80
CA MET A 179 -20.51 2.74 16.70
C MET A 179 -19.09 2.81 17.28
N PHE A 180 -18.88 2.29 18.49
CA PHE A 180 -17.57 2.27 19.14
C PHE A 180 -16.53 1.51 18.31
N PHE A 181 -16.85 0.28 17.88
CA PHE A 181 -15.92 -0.53 17.10
C PHE A 181 -15.70 0.01 15.68
N THR A 182 -16.68 0.70 15.11
CA THR A 182 -16.52 1.44 13.84
C THR A 182 -15.53 2.59 14.01
N LEU A 183 -15.66 3.38 15.08
CA LEU A 183 -14.71 4.47 15.38
C LEU A 183 -13.30 3.94 15.65
N LEU A 184 -13.18 2.82 16.35
CA LEU A 184 -11.90 2.14 16.55
C LEU A 184 -11.29 1.67 15.22
N GLY A 185 -12.12 1.10 14.33
CA GLY A 185 -11.71 0.73 12.98
C GLY A 185 -11.20 1.93 12.17
N LEU A 186 -11.87 3.08 12.26
CA LEU A 186 -11.43 4.33 11.64
C LEU A 186 -10.06 4.78 12.16
N ILE A 187 -9.81 4.68 13.47
CA ILE A 187 -8.50 4.99 14.06
C ILE A 187 -7.41 4.07 13.52
N ILE A 188 -7.65 2.76 13.46
CA ILE A 188 -6.70 1.78 12.91
C ILE A 188 -6.39 2.11 11.44
N TYR A 189 -7.39 2.54 10.69
CA TYR A 189 -7.22 2.95 9.29
C TYR A 189 -6.33 4.20 9.16
N ILE A 190 -6.58 5.23 9.96
CA ILE A 190 -5.77 6.46 9.97
C ILE A 190 -4.30 6.13 10.31
N ILE A 191 -4.09 5.26 11.31
CA ILE A 191 -2.75 4.77 11.65
C ILE A 191 -2.12 4.07 10.44
N SER A 192 -2.86 3.17 9.79
CA SER A 192 -2.39 2.44 8.59
C SER A 192 -2.02 3.38 7.43
N PHE A 193 -2.76 4.47 7.24
CA PHE A 193 -2.44 5.50 6.25
C PHE A 193 -1.12 6.22 6.57
N VAL A 194 -0.95 6.69 7.81
CA VAL A 194 0.31 7.31 8.27
C VAL A 194 1.49 6.34 8.09
N MET A 195 1.25 5.05 8.36
CA MET A 195 2.26 4.02 8.15
C MET A 195 2.65 3.84 6.69
N SER A 196 1.68 3.89 5.77
CA SER A 196 1.96 3.81 4.34
C SER A 196 2.87 4.94 3.87
N VAL A 197 2.69 6.17 4.40
CA VAL A 197 3.60 7.30 4.14
C VAL A 197 5.04 6.97 4.59
N LYS A 198 5.20 6.43 5.80
CA LYS A 198 6.52 6.08 6.36
C LYS A 198 7.20 4.94 5.59
N VAL A 199 6.41 3.94 5.16
CA VAL A 199 6.89 2.84 4.31
C VAL A 199 7.39 3.38 2.98
N LEU A 200 6.64 4.27 2.32
CA LEU A 200 7.05 4.89 1.06
C LEU A 200 8.37 5.66 1.21
N LYS A 201 8.54 6.42 2.30
CA LYS A 201 9.78 7.14 2.58
C LYS A 201 10.98 6.19 2.67
N THR A 202 10.82 5.08 3.40
CA THR A 202 11.86 4.05 3.56
C THR A 202 12.18 3.37 2.22
N GLU A 203 11.16 3.00 1.44
CA GLU A 203 11.36 2.38 0.13
C GLU A 203 12.05 3.33 -0.86
N LYS A 204 11.71 4.63 -0.88
CA LYS A 204 12.41 5.64 -1.70
C LYS A 204 13.88 5.77 -1.31
N LYS A 205 14.19 5.81 -0.02
CA LYS A 205 15.57 5.85 0.47
C LYS A 205 16.37 4.62 0.02
N ALA A 206 15.77 3.44 0.09
CA ALA A 206 16.38 2.21 -0.43
C ALA A 206 16.57 2.22 -1.95
N GLN A 207 15.62 2.78 -2.71
CA GLN A 207 15.75 2.96 -4.18
C GLN A 207 16.91 3.90 -4.53
N GLU A 208 17.04 5.03 -3.85
CA GLU A 208 18.16 5.96 -4.06
C GLU A 208 19.51 5.32 -3.72
N MET A 209 19.58 4.60 -2.60
CA MET A 209 20.76 3.81 -2.22
C MET A 209 21.07 2.75 -3.28
N THR A 210 20.07 2.08 -3.83
CA THR A 210 20.23 1.07 -4.89
C THR A 210 20.92 1.65 -6.11
N LEU A 211 20.48 2.81 -6.60
CA LEU A 211 21.11 3.46 -7.76
C LEU A 211 22.57 3.84 -7.46
N LYS A 212 22.88 4.27 -6.24
CA LYS A 212 24.25 4.58 -5.81
C LYS A 212 25.12 3.33 -5.74
N ILE A 213 24.63 2.24 -5.14
CA ILE A 213 25.34 0.96 -5.04
C ILE A 213 25.61 0.39 -6.43
N MET A 214 24.58 0.31 -7.29
CA MET A 214 24.75 -0.23 -8.64
C MET A 214 25.79 0.54 -9.46
N LYS A 215 25.86 1.87 -9.27
CA LYS A 215 26.90 2.71 -9.90
C LYS A 215 28.28 2.49 -9.28
N LYS A 216 28.39 2.47 -7.95
CA LYS A 216 29.65 2.33 -7.21
C LYS A 216 30.31 0.96 -7.45
N GLU A 217 29.51 -0.09 -7.51
CA GLU A 217 29.97 -1.47 -7.67
C GLU A 217 30.05 -1.92 -9.14
N HIS A 218 29.86 -0.99 -10.09
CA HIS A 218 29.86 -1.28 -11.54
C HIS A 218 28.88 -2.39 -11.96
N LEU A 219 27.73 -2.47 -11.30
CA LEU A 219 26.68 -3.45 -11.60
C LEU A 219 25.77 -3.04 -12.75
N ALA A 220 25.74 -1.76 -13.08
CA ALA A 220 24.85 -1.22 -14.11
C ALA A 220 25.50 -0.07 -14.88
N THR A 221 25.24 0.00 -16.19
CA THR A 221 25.62 1.16 -17.02
C THR A 221 24.76 2.38 -16.67
N ALA A 222 25.16 3.56 -17.17
CA ALA A 222 24.37 4.78 -17.01
C ALA A 222 22.94 4.63 -17.57
N GLU A 223 22.75 3.90 -18.68
CA GLU A 223 21.42 3.65 -19.23
C GLU A 223 20.58 2.73 -18.34
N GLU A 224 21.19 1.67 -17.78
CA GLU A 224 20.50 0.73 -16.88
C GLU A 224 20.11 1.39 -15.55
N ILE A 225 20.93 2.31 -15.04
CA ILE A 225 20.58 3.17 -13.90
C ILE A 225 19.34 4.02 -14.22
N GLU A 226 19.29 4.63 -15.40
CA GLU A 226 18.13 5.45 -15.80
C GLU A 226 16.86 4.60 -15.99
N MET A 227 16.98 3.38 -16.52
CA MET A 227 15.85 2.44 -16.59
C MET A 227 15.35 2.04 -15.20
N SER A 228 16.28 1.74 -14.27
CA SER A 228 15.96 1.42 -12.87
C SER A 228 15.25 2.59 -12.17
N LYS A 229 15.73 3.82 -12.39
CA LYS A 229 15.13 5.05 -11.86
C LYS A 229 13.70 5.25 -12.37
N LYS A 230 13.46 5.08 -13.67
CA LYS A 230 12.10 5.15 -14.26
C LYS A 230 11.18 4.10 -13.67
N LEU A 231 11.67 2.87 -13.51
CA LEU A 231 10.90 1.80 -12.87
C LEU A 231 10.49 2.17 -11.44
N PHE A 232 11.44 2.65 -10.62
CA PHE A 232 11.17 3.08 -9.25
C PHE A 232 10.21 4.28 -9.16
N GLN A 233 10.32 5.25 -10.08
CA GLN A 233 9.38 6.37 -10.15
C GLN A 233 7.95 5.89 -10.38
N LEU A 234 7.73 4.93 -11.29
CA LEU A 234 6.41 4.37 -11.56
C LEU A 234 5.84 3.62 -10.35
N TYR A 235 6.66 2.82 -9.67
CA TYR A 235 6.25 2.18 -8.41
C TYR A 235 5.84 3.20 -7.35
N ASN A 236 6.57 4.32 -7.25
CA ASN A 236 6.24 5.36 -6.28
C ASN A 236 4.95 6.10 -6.63
N ILE A 237 4.70 6.38 -7.92
CA ILE A 237 3.46 7.00 -8.39
C ILE A 237 2.27 6.08 -8.11
N GLU A 238 2.37 4.79 -8.46
CA GLU A 238 1.34 3.79 -8.19
C GLU A 238 1.03 3.70 -6.68
N TYR A 239 2.08 3.63 -5.85
CA TYR A 239 1.93 3.57 -4.40
C TYR A 239 1.19 4.81 -3.84
N ILE A 240 1.58 6.01 -4.26
CA ILE A 240 0.92 7.26 -3.84
C ILE A 240 -0.54 7.27 -4.30
N ASN A 241 -0.81 6.86 -5.53
CA ASN A 241 -2.18 6.86 -6.04
C ASN A 241 -3.08 5.89 -5.27
N ASN A 242 -2.58 4.69 -4.95
CA ASN A 242 -3.31 3.73 -4.12
C ASN A 242 -3.61 4.31 -2.72
N MET A 243 -2.69 5.09 -2.14
CA MET A 243 -2.95 5.79 -0.87
C MET A 243 -4.02 6.86 -1.00
N ILE A 244 -4.07 7.61 -2.11
CA ILE A 244 -5.09 8.63 -2.37
C ILE A 244 -6.47 7.98 -2.50
N ILE A 245 -6.58 6.92 -3.31
CA ILE A 245 -7.82 6.16 -3.46
C ILE A 245 -8.29 5.65 -2.11
N ALA A 246 -7.40 4.99 -1.36
CA ALA A 246 -7.72 4.50 -0.02
C ALA A 246 -8.23 5.62 0.90
N LEU A 247 -7.64 6.81 0.86
CA LEU A 247 -8.11 7.94 1.67
C LEU A 247 -9.48 8.45 1.21
N LEU A 248 -9.71 8.58 -0.09
CA LEU A 248 -11.00 9.00 -0.65
C LEU A 248 -12.10 7.98 -0.34
N GLU A 249 -11.80 6.68 -0.43
CA GLU A 249 -12.71 5.61 -0.07
C GLU A 249 -13.08 5.71 1.41
N LEU A 250 -12.13 6.00 2.29
CA LEU A 250 -12.41 6.21 3.71
C LEU A 250 -13.39 7.37 3.93
N VAL A 251 -13.11 8.53 3.33
CA VAL A 251 -13.97 9.71 3.43
C VAL A 251 -15.36 9.39 2.90
N TYR A 252 -15.45 8.68 1.77
CA TYR A 252 -16.71 8.22 1.22
C TYR A 252 -17.48 7.31 2.18
N ARG A 253 -16.82 6.32 2.80
CA ARG A 253 -17.45 5.44 3.80
C ARG A 253 -17.96 6.23 5.02
N VAL A 254 -17.19 7.21 5.51
CA VAL A 254 -17.64 8.07 6.61
C VAL A 254 -18.88 8.87 6.21
N LEU A 255 -18.91 9.45 5.01
CA LEU A 255 -20.08 10.18 4.50
C LEU A 255 -21.31 9.27 4.35
N GLN A 256 -21.13 8.03 3.88
CA GLN A 256 -22.22 7.04 3.82
C GLN A 256 -22.82 6.76 5.20
N ILE A 257 -21.97 6.62 6.23
CA ILE A 257 -22.45 6.41 7.61
C ILE A 257 -23.27 7.62 8.09
N ILE A 258 -22.78 8.84 7.87
CA ILE A 258 -23.51 10.06 8.28
C ILE A 258 -24.83 10.18 7.50
N ALA A 259 -24.82 9.96 6.18
CA ALA A 259 -26.00 9.99 5.34
C ALA A 259 -27.05 8.95 5.78
N TYR A 260 -26.61 7.75 6.15
CA TYR A 260 -27.50 6.71 6.68
C TYR A 260 -28.21 7.18 7.96
N PHE A 261 -27.48 7.78 8.90
CA PHE A 261 -28.08 8.35 10.11
C PHE A 261 -29.04 9.49 9.82
N GLU A 262 -28.70 10.43 8.93
CA GLU A 262 -29.60 11.52 8.54
C GLU A 262 -30.88 11.00 7.88
N SER A 263 -30.76 10.01 6.99
CA SER A 263 -31.91 9.42 6.30
C SER A 263 -32.88 8.66 7.22
N SER A 264 -32.37 8.18 8.36
CA SER A 264 -33.11 7.41 9.37
C SER A 264 -33.79 8.29 10.42
N LEU A 265 -33.48 9.60 10.47
CA LEU A 265 -34.16 10.54 11.34
C LEU A 265 -35.58 10.83 10.82
N PRO A 266 -36.57 11.06 11.70
CA PRO A 266 -37.90 11.50 11.29
C PRO A 266 -37.81 12.77 10.45
N SER A 267 -38.68 12.93 9.45
CA SER A 267 -38.74 14.18 8.68
C SER A 267 -38.89 15.36 9.63
N LYS A 268 -38.03 16.36 9.47
CA LYS A 268 -38.26 17.67 10.10
C LYS A 268 -39.35 18.33 9.27
N ASP A 269 -40.60 18.05 9.63
CA ASP A 269 -41.77 18.80 9.17
C ASP A 269 -41.66 20.29 9.58
#